data_AF-A0A269VR01-F1
#
_entry.id   AF-A0A269VR01-F1
#
_cell.length_a   1.000
_cell.length_b   1.000
_cell.length_c   1.000
_cell.angle_alpha   90.00
_cell.angle_beta   90.00
_cell.angle_gamma   90.00
#
_symmetry.space_group_name_H-M   'P 1'
#
loop_
_entity.id
_entity.type
_entity.pdbx_description
1 polymer ?
#
loop_
_entity_poly.entity_id
_entity_poly.type
_entity_poly.pdbx_seq_one_letter_code
_entity_poly.pdbx_strand_id
1 'polypeptide(L)'
;MKATETAAMEQAGKVNWVLFNPKTYVTLLYFLLSLPLGIIYFTVAITGVVLSIGLTPIFIGIPLFFAVAKLLNGIVVFEQSMIRQILGLPAPSAAYPSNPRSEAGQNWLKRMVGGFDGALFIRNLLLVFLRFVTGIVFFVITVTAIALGLGFITLPVVHIILMNEIQVDILEKSLFSYFHIDWTYNQQYLLYVGVGLILFWIALRVVNGLMQVLRRVMYVDEPYQRQSTSLMEEQVHEPIPSQYDEYEEDYPAQGMMRPAHREF
;
A
#
# COMPACT_ATOMS: atom_id res chain seq x y z
N MET A 1 0.15 32.61 39.83
CA MET A 1 -0.37 33.23 38.58
C MET A 1 0.61 33.16 37.39
N LYS A 2 1.87 32.72 37.53
CA LYS A 2 2.86 32.68 36.43
C LYS A 2 2.90 31.40 35.58
N ALA A 3 2.34 30.28 36.07
CA ALA A 3 2.44 28.98 35.40
C ALA A 3 1.38 28.76 34.31
N THR A 4 0.29 29.53 34.34
CA THR A 4 -0.83 29.38 33.40
C THR A 4 -0.57 30.11 32.07
N GLU A 5 0.28 31.15 32.07
CA GLU A 5 0.66 31.89 30.86
C GLU A 5 1.71 31.13 30.02
N THR A 6 2.62 30.38 30.65
CA THR A 6 3.64 29.60 29.94
C THR A 6 3.06 28.41 29.17
N ALA A 7 2.00 27.78 29.69
CA ALA A 7 1.32 26.66 29.01
C ALA A 7 0.46 27.13 27.81
N ALA A 8 -0.04 28.37 27.85
CA ALA A 8 -0.81 28.95 26.74
C ALA A 8 0.08 29.38 25.56
N MET A 9 1.34 29.76 25.81
CA MET A 9 2.29 30.12 24.77
C MET A 9 2.86 28.92 24.00
N GLU A 10 2.93 27.72 24.59
CA GLU A 10 3.45 26.52 23.91
C GLU A 10 2.50 25.91 22.88
N GLN A 11 1.19 26.21 22.95
CA GLN A 11 0.19 25.72 21.99
C GLN A 11 -0.05 26.68 20.82
N ALA A 12 0.49 27.90 20.86
CA ALA A 12 0.32 28.91 19.81
C ALA A 12 1.32 28.78 18.64
N GLY A 13 2.20 27.77 18.66
CA GLY A 13 3.34 27.65 17.73
C GLY A 13 3.32 26.46 16.77
N LYS A 14 2.19 25.77 16.58
CA LYS A 14 2.07 24.73 15.55
C LYS A 14 0.85 24.96 14.66
N VAL A 15 0.81 26.13 14.03
CA VAL A 15 0.03 26.32 12.81
C VAL A 15 0.76 25.56 11.71
N ASN A 16 0.51 24.26 11.68
CA ASN A 16 1.12 23.34 10.72
C ASN A 16 0.52 23.70 9.36
N TRP A 17 1.21 24.57 8.61
CA TRP A 17 0.83 24.96 7.27
C TRP A 17 0.70 23.68 6.44
N VAL A 18 -0.55 23.19 6.29
CA VAL A 18 -0.91 22.01 5.51
C VAL A 18 -0.33 22.09 4.10
N LEU A 19 -0.08 23.31 3.62
CA LEU A 19 0.55 23.66 2.35
C LEU A 19 2.02 23.23 2.21
N PHE A 20 2.79 23.05 3.29
CA PHE A 20 4.22 22.68 3.23
C PHE A 20 4.54 21.33 3.87
N ASN A 21 3.54 20.45 4.02
CA ASN A 21 3.81 19.08 4.46
C ASN A 21 4.37 18.27 3.27
N PRO A 22 5.64 17.79 3.32
CA PRO A 22 6.22 17.01 2.22
C PRO A 22 5.41 15.73 1.92
N LYS A 23 4.72 15.19 2.94
CA LYS A 23 3.83 14.05 2.81
C LYS A 23 2.67 14.29 1.84
N THR A 24 2.12 15.51 1.79
CA THR A 24 1.01 15.86 0.89
C THR A 24 1.47 15.83 -0.57
N TYR A 25 2.65 16.40 -0.86
CA TYR A 25 3.22 16.41 -2.21
C TYR A 25 3.59 15.01 -2.70
N VAL A 26 4.17 14.17 -1.83
CA VAL A 26 4.47 12.78 -2.15
C VAL A 26 3.19 11.99 -2.44
N THR A 27 2.10 12.24 -1.68
CA THR A 27 0.81 11.58 -1.90
C THR A 27 0.16 12.01 -3.23
N LEU A 28 0.21 13.30 -3.56
CA LEU A 28 -0.27 13.82 -4.85
C LEU A 28 0.51 13.22 -6.02
N LEU A 29 1.84 13.19 -5.92
CA LEU A 29 2.70 12.57 -6.93
C LEU A 29 2.37 11.08 -7.07
N TYR A 30 2.18 10.37 -5.96
CA TYR A 30 1.79 8.96 -5.97
C TYR A 30 0.44 8.74 -6.67
N PHE A 31 -0.56 9.61 -6.48
CA PHE A 31 -1.83 9.51 -7.21
C PHE A 31 -1.69 9.85 -8.69
N LEU A 32 -0.83 10.80 -9.04
CA LEU A 32 -0.53 11.10 -10.44
C LEU A 32 0.16 9.91 -11.14
N LEU A 33 1.04 9.21 -10.42
CA LEU A 33 1.71 8.00 -10.92
C LEU A 33 0.84 6.74 -10.80
N SER A 34 -0.29 6.79 -10.08
CA SER A 34 -1.12 5.59 -9.84
C SER A 34 -1.68 4.98 -11.13
N LEU A 35 -1.96 5.80 -12.14
CA LEU A 35 -2.41 5.33 -13.46
C LEU A 35 -1.29 4.65 -14.26
N PRO A 36 -0.11 5.28 -14.51
CA PRO A 36 0.96 4.59 -15.23
C PRO A 36 1.46 3.34 -14.49
N LEU A 37 1.55 3.37 -13.16
CA LEU A 37 1.86 2.18 -12.34
C LEU A 37 0.81 1.08 -12.53
N GLY A 38 -0.48 1.42 -12.43
CA GLY A 38 -1.58 0.49 -12.63
C GLY A 38 -1.57 -0.14 -14.02
N ILE A 39 -1.28 0.63 -15.07
CA ILE A 39 -1.16 0.13 -16.45
C ILE A 39 -0.01 -0.87 -16.55
N ILE A 40 1.16 -0.54 -16.02
CA ILE A 40 2.33 -1.44 -16.05
C ILE A 40 2.00 -2.76 -15.35
N TYR A 41 1.44 -2.70 -14.13
CA TYR A 41 1.11 -3.88 -13.35
C TYR A 41 0.06 -4.75 -14.05
N PHE A 42 -1.02 -4.13 -14.54
CA PHE A 42 -2.07 -4.83 -15.26
C PHE A 42 -1.55 -5.47 -16.56
N THR A 43 -0.76 -4.73 -17.33
CA THR A 43 -0.20 -5.24 -18.59
C THR A 43 0.70 -6.44 -18.33
N VAL A 44 1.62 -6.34 -17.37
CA VAL A 44 2.51 -7.43 -16.98
C VAL A 44 1.73 -8.64 -16.47
N ALA A 45 0.69 -8.42 -15.66
CA ALA A 45 -0.15 -9.48 -15.12
C ALA A 45 -0.88 -10.25 -16.22
N ILE A 46 -1.62 -9.55 -17.08
CA ILE A 46 -2.42 -10.17 -18.13
C ILE A 46 -1.52 -10.80 -19.19
N THR A 47 -0.50 -10.09 -19.67
CA THR A 47 0.43 -10.64 -20.67
C THR A 47 1.18 -11.85 -20.13
N GLY A 48 1.66 -11.81 -18.88
CA GLY A 48 2.34 -12.92 -18.24
C GLY A 48 1.45 -14.15 -18.11
N VAL A 49 0.20 -13.98 -17.66
CA VAL A 49 -0.76 -15.09 -17.51
C VAL A 49 -1.12 -15.68 -18.87
N VAL A 50 -1.46 -14.85 -19.86
CA VAL A 50 -1.81 -15.30 -21.21
C VAL A 50 -0.64 -16.01 -21.88
N LEU A 51 0.57 -15.46 -21.76
CA LEU A 51 1.79 -16.05 -22.32
C LEU A 51 2.12 -17.40 -21.68
N SER A 52 1.93 -17.52 -20.35
CA SER A 52 2.12 -18.77 -19.63
C SER A 52 1.16 -19.86 -20.11
N ILE A 53 -0.12 -19.52 -20.29
CA ILE A 53 -1.12 -20.44 -20.83
C ILE A 53 -0.78 -20.82 -22.27
N GLY A 54 -0.45 -19.84 -23.12
CA GLY A 54 -0.11 -20.07 -24.54
C GLY A 54 1.15 -20.90 -24.76
N LEU A 55 2.14 -20.82 -23.86
CA LEU A 55 3.38 -21.61 -23.92
C LEU A 55 3.28 -22.95 -23.18
N THR A 56 2.14 -23.27 -22.56
CA THR A 56 1.93 -24.55 -21.86
C THR A 56 2.14 -25.78 -22.77
N PRO A 57 1.70 -25.80 -24.04
CA PRO A 57 1.96 -26.93 -24.94
C PRO A 57 3.44 -27.20 -25.20
N ILE A 58 4.31 -26.19 -25.04
CA ILE A 58 5.76 -26.28 -25.27
C ILE A 58 6.48 -26.64 -23.96
N PHE A 59 5.77 -27.01 -22.89
CA PHE A 59 6.27 -27.27 -21.54
C PHE A 59 6.95 -26.06 -20.84
N ILE A 60 7.27 -24.98 -21.57
CA ILE A 60 7.84 -23.72 -21.06
C ILE A 60 6.79 -22.89 -20.31
N GLY A 61 5.50 -23.08 -20.60
CA GLY A 61 4.43 -22.31 -19.94
C GLY A 61 4.34 -22.51 -18.43
N ILE A 62 4.63 -23.73 -17.95
CA ILE A 62 4.58 -24.04 -16.51
C ILE A 62 5.63 -23.24 -15.71
N PRO A 63 6.94 -23.29 -16.03
CA PRO A 63 7.91 -22.48 -15.30
C PRO A 63 7.69 -20.96 -15.48
N LEU A 64 7.20 -20.54 -16.65
CA LEU A 64 6.84 -19.14 -16.87
C LEU A 64 5.68 -18.71 -15.95
N PHE A 65 4.66 -19.54 -15.76
CA PHE A 65 3.55 -19.26 -14.85
C PHE A 65 4.03 -19.00 -13.42
N PHE A 66 4.96 -19.83 -12.92
CA PHE A 66 5.55 -19.64 -11.60
C PHE A 66 6.38 -18.37 -11.50
N ALA A 67 7.12 -18.01 -12.56
CA ALA A 67 7.83 -16.75 -12.63
C ALA A 67 6.86 -15.55 -12.56
N VAL A 68 5.75 -15.60 -13.29
CA VAL A 68 4.69 -14.58 -13.28
C VAL A 68 4.02 -14.51 -11.91
N ALA A 69 3.69 -15.64 -11.29
CA ALA A 69 3.09 -15.67 -9.95
C ALA A 69 4.01 -15.02 -8.90
N LYS A 70 5.32 -15.30 -8.96
CA LYS A 70 6.32 -14.66 -8.10
C LYS A 70 6.43 -13.16 -8.37
N LEU A 71 6.37 -12.75 -9.65
CA LEU A 71 6.39 -11.35 -10.06
C LEU A 71 5.16 -10.60 -9.55
N LEU A 72 3.96 -11.17 -9.67
CA LEU A 72 2.71 -10.61 -9.14
C LEU A 72 2.79 -10.41 -7.63
N ASN A 73 3.33 -11.39 -6.90
CA ASN A 73 3.54 -11.25 -5.46
C ASN A 73 4.50 -10.10 -5.15
N GLY A 74 5.60 -10.00 -5.91
CA GLY A 74 6.55 -8.89 -5.79
C GLY A 74 5.90 -7.51 -6.02
N ILE A 75 5.03 -7.39 -7.03
CA ILE A 75 4.28 -6.16 -7.33
C ILE A 75 3.38 -5.78 -6.15
N VAL A 76 2.60 -6.73 -5.63
CA VAL A 76 1.69 -6.47 -4.49
C VAL A 76 2.49 -6.04 -3.25
N VAL A 77 3.59 -6.72 -2.94
CA VAL A 77 4.46 -6.37 -1.79
C VAL A 77 5.11 -5.00 -1.99
N PHE A 78 5.59 -4.69 -3.19
CA PHE A 78 6.15 -3.38 -3.53
C PHE A 78 5.12 -2.27 -3.29
N GLU A 79 3.89 -2.48 -3.75
CA GLU A 79 2.86 -1.46 -3.64
C GLU A 79 2.35 -1.30 -2.20
N GLN A 80 2.25 -2.38 -1.44
CA GLN A 80 2.02 -2.32 0.01
C GLN A 80 3.14 -1.57 0.72
N SER A 81 4.40 -1.76 0.31
CA SER A 81 5.56 -1.06 0.88
C SER A 81 5.49 0.45 0.62
N MET A 82 5.17 0.87 -0.62
CA MET A 82 5.00 2.28 -0.97
C MET A 82 3.89 2.94 -0.12
N ILE A 83 2.73 2.27 0.01
CA ILE A 83 1.63 2.77 0.83
C ILE A 83 2.05 2.91 2.30
N ARG A 84 2.76 1.93 2.85
CA ARG A 84 3.26 1.95 4.23
C ARG A 84 4.28 3.07 4.45
N GLN A 85 5.20 3.29 3.51
CA GLN A 85 6.17 4.39 3.58
C GLN A 85 5.49 5.77 3.61
N ILE A 86 4.50 5.98 2.74
CA ILE A 86 3.73 7.24 2.70
C ILE A 86 2.95 7.45 4.01
N LEU A 87 2.39 6.37 4.56
CA LEU A 87 1.62 6.40 5.81
C LEU A 87 2.49 6.39 7.08
N GLY A 88 3.80 6.13 6.97
CA GLY A 88 4.71 5.95 8.10
C GLY A 88 4.42 4.68 8.93
N LEU A 89 3.83 3.65 8.31
CA LEU A 89 3.59 2.36 8.97
C LEU A 89 4.87 1.50 8.97
N PRO A 90 5.12 0.70 10.01
CA PRO A 90 6.26 -0.19 10.05
C PRO A 90 6.24 -1.21 8.89
N ALA A 91 7.42 -1.57 8.41
CA ALA A 91 7.60 -2.54 7.33
C ALA A 91 6.92 -3.87 7.68
N PRO A 92 6.43 -4.64 6.69
CA PRO A 92 5.89 -5.97 6.96
C PRO A 92 6.95 -6.80 7.69
N SER A 93 6.59 -7.36 8.85
CA SER A 93 7.38 -8.44 9.45
C SER A 93 7.45 -9.54 8.40
N ALA A 94 8.62 -9.77 7.81
CA ALA A 94 8.78 -10.90 6.92
C ALA A 94 8.51 -12.16 7.75
N ALA A 95 7.44 -12.89 7.43
CA ALA A 95 7.29 -14.27 7.87
C ALA A 95 8.58 -14.97 7.48
N TYR A 96 9.37 -15.35 8.48
CA TYR A 96 10.48 -16.27 8.27
C TYR A 96 9.91 -17.49 7.57
N PRO A 97 10.36 -17.84 6.35
CA PRO A 97 10.04 -19.13 5.81
C PRO A 97 10.69 -20.13 6.76
N SER A 98 9.87 -20.86 7.51
CA SER A 98 10.29 -22.08 8.16
C SER A 98 10.88 -22.98 7.07
N ASN A 99 12.21 -23.08 7.03
CA ASN A 99 12.96 -23.85 6.04
C ASN A 99 12.34 -25.24 5.91
N PRO A 100 11.68 -25.58 4.78
CA PRO A 100 11.36 -26.97 4.51
C PRO A 100 12.69 -27.66 4.29
N ARG A 101 13.09 -28.49 5.26
CA ARG A 101 14.30 -29.30 5.24
C ARG A 101 14.38 -29.96 3.86
N SER A 102 15.35 -29.52 3.07
CA SER A 102 15.48 -29.91 1.68
C SER A 102 15.91 -31.36 1.59
N GLU A 103 14.99 -32.25 1.22
CA GLU A 103 15.34 -33.58 0.71
C GLU A 103 16.07 -33.40 -0.62
N ALA A 104 17.38 -33.58 -0.60
CA ALA A 104 18.23 -33.57 -1.78
C ALA A 104 17.84 -34.76 -2.68
N GLY A 105 17.09 -34.50 -3.76
CA GLY A 105 16.68 -35.52 -4.73
C GLY A 105 15.28 -35.33 -5.32
N GLN A 106 14.45 -34.43 -4.78
CA GLN A 106 13.09 -34.22 -5.30
C GLN A 106 13.05 -33.36 -6.57
N ASN A 107 12.30 -33.81 -7.58
CA ASN A 107 12.08 -33.12 -8.86
C ASN A 107 11.73 -31.63 -8.64
N TRP A 108 12.46 -30.74 -9.30
CA TRP A 108 12.30 -29.28 -9.16
C TRP A 108 10.85 -28.79 -9.35
N LEU A 109 10.10 -29.44 -10.24
CA LEU A 109 8.67 -29.20 -10.48
C LEU A 109 7.81 -29.49 -9.25
N LYS A 110 8.10 -30.58 -8.52
CA LYS A 110 7.37 -30.96 -7.30
C LYS A 110 7.59 -29.95 -6.18
N ARG A 111 8.78 -29.33 -6.12
CA ARG A 111 9.08 -28.20 -5.21
C ARG A 111 8.30 -26.94 -5.57
N MET A 112 8.23 -26.57 -6.85
CA MET A 112 7.47 -25.39 -7.27
C MET A 112 5.97 -25.54 -7.03
N VAL A 113 5.42 -26.70 -7.38
CA VAL A 113 4.00 -27.00 -7.17
C VAL A 113 3.67 -27.12 -5.68
N GLY A 114 4.56 -27.71 -4.87
CA GLY A 114 4.35 -27.87 -3.42
C GLY A 114 4.36 -26.56 -2.62
N GLY A 115 4.98 -25.49 -3.14
CA GLY A 115 4.96 -24.16 -2.55
C GLY A 115 3.92 -23.20 -3.16
N PHE A 116 3.09 -23.67 -4.08
CA PHE A 116 2.12 -22.84 -4.77
C PHE A 116 0.83 -22.68 -3.96
N ASP A 117 0.47 -21.43 -3.66
CA ASP A 117 -0.84 -21.10 -3.14
C ASP A 117 -1.69 -20.45 -4.25
N GLY A 118 -2.64 -21.23 -4.78
CA GLY A 118 -3.55 -20.77 -5.81
C GLY A 118 -4.48 -19.64 -5.33
N ALA A 119 -4.85 -19.64 -4.05
CA ALA A 119 -5.66 -18.56 -3.47
C ALA A 119 -4.86 -17.27 -3.38
N LEU A 120 -3.57 -17.35 -3.00
CA LEU A 120 -2.66 -16.20 -3.01
C LEU A 120 -2.48 -15.63 -4.42
N PHE A 121 -2.31 -16.50 -5.43
CA PHE A 121 -2.17 -16.08 -6.82
C PHE A 121 -3.43 -15.35 -7.31
N ILE A 122 -4.62 -15.93 -7.12
CA ILE A 122 -5.90 -15.31 -7.53
C ILE A 122 -6.10 -14.00 -6.79
N ARG A 123 -5.79 -13.95 -5.49
CA ARG A 123 -5.84 -12.71 -4.70
C ARG A 123 -4.92 -11.65 -5.28
N ASN A 124 -3.66 -11.98 -5.57
CA ASN A 124 -2.69 -11.03 -6.09
C ASN A 124 -3.08 -10.53 -7.49
N LEU A 125 -3.59 -11.42 -8.35
CA LEU A 125 -4.11 -11.07 -9.66
C LEU A 125 -5.31 -10.10 -9.54
N LEU A 126 -6.26 -10.41 -8.65
CA LEU A 126 -7.42 -9.57 -8.38
C LEU A 126 -7.02 -8.21 -7.80
N LEU A 127 -6.03 -8.17 -6.91
CA LEU A 127 -5.49 -6.94 -6.34
C LEU A 127 -4.85 -6.06 -7.42
N VAL A 128 -4.05 -6.64 -8.31
CA VAL A 128 -3.45 -5.90 -9.44
C VAL A 128 -4.52 -5.37 -10.39
N PHE A 129 -5.56 -6.16 -10.68
CA PHE A 129 -6.69 -5.71 -11.47
C PHE A 129 -7.43 -4.54 -10.81
N LEU A 130 -7.76 -4.68 -9.53
CA LEU A 130 -8.44 -3.64 -8.76
C LEU A 130 -7.58 -2.39 -8.61
N ARG A 131 -6.25 -2.57 -8.57
CA ARG A 131 -5.29 -1.48 -8.52
C ARG A 131 -5.32 -0.64 -9.80
N PHE A 132 -5.44 -1.27 -10.96
CA PHE A 132 -5.60 -0.55 -12.22
C PHE A 132 -6.87 0.31 -12.22
N VAL A 133 -8.01 -0.25 -11.82
CA VAL A 133 -9.29 0.48 -11.75
C VAL A 133 -9.20 1.65 -10.75
N THR A 134 -8.67 1.41 -9.55
CA THR A 134 -8.51 2.47 -8.54
C THR A 134 -7.51 3.53 -8.99
N GLY A 135 -6.44 3.15 -9.68
CA GLY A 135 -5.46 4.08 -10.27
C GLY A 135 -6.10 5.05 -11.27
N ILE A 136 -7.04 4.58 -12.10
CA ILE A 136 -7.80 5.45 -13.02
C ILE A 136 -8.62 6.48 -12.23
N VAL A 137 -9.42 6.01 -11.27
CA VAL A 137 -10.28 6.89 -10.47
C VAL A 137 -9.45 7.94 -9.74
N PHE A 138 -8.35 7.53 -9.11
CA PHE A 138 -7.50 8.42 -8.33
C PHE A 138 -6.77 9.43 -9.18
N PHE A 139 -6.26 9.01 -10.34
CA PHE A 139 -5.64 9.90 -11.31
C PHE A 139 -6.64 10.95 -11.81
N VAL A 140 -7.82 10.52 -12.29
CA VAL A 140 -8.85 11.43 -12.84
C VAL A 140 -9.28 12.45 -11.79
N ILE A 141 -9.58 12.00 -10.57
CA ILE A 141 -9.99 12.90 -9.49
C ILE A 141 -8.88 13.91 -9.17
N THR A 142 -7.64 13.44 -9.03
CA THR A 142 -6.50 14.30 -8.67
C THR A 142 -6.20 15.32 -9.75
N VAL A 143 -6.16 14.89 -11.02
CA VAL A 143 -5.91 15.78 -12.17
C VAL A 143 -7.03 16.80 -12.32
N THR A 144 -8.29 16.38 -12.20
CA THR A 144 -9.45 17.28 -12.30
C THR A 144 -9.43 18.32 -11.19
N ALA A 145 -9.13 17.89 -9.97
CA ALA A 145 -9.10 18.78 -8.81
C ALA A 145 -7.97 19.82 -8.90
N ILE A 146 -6.77 19.40 -9.36
CA ILE A 146 -5.66 20.32 -9.62
C ILE A 146 -6.01 21.28 -10.76
N ALA A 147 -6.55 20.79 -11.87
CA ALA A 147 -6.90 21.62 -13.03
C ALA A 147 -7.96 22.68 -12.69
N LEU A 148 -9.00 22.30 -11.95
CA LEU A 148 -10.04 23.25 -11.49
C LEU A 148 -9.47 24.26 -10.51
N GLY A 149 -8.74 23.81 -9.48
CA GLY A 149 -8.14 24.72 -8.48
C GLY A 149 -7.21 25.72 -9.14
N LEU A 150 -6.29 25.25 -9.99
CA LEU A 150 -5.35 26.11 -10.68
C LEU A 150 -6.04 27.03 -11.69
N GLY A 151 -7.02 26.52 -12.44
CA GLY A 151 -7.75 27.30 -13.44
C GLY A 151 -8.53 28.46 -12.84
N PHE A 152 -9.20 28.26 -11.69
CA PHE A 152 -9.89 29.34 -10.99
C PHE A 152 -8.94 30.36 -10.35
N ILE A 153 -7.79 29.91 -9.86
CA ILE A 153 -6.76 30.79 -9.27
C ILE A 153 -6.09 31.65 -10.35
N THR A 154 -5.82 31.10 -11.53
CA THR A 154 -5.15 31.82 -12.62
C THR A 154 -6.10 32.63 -13.49
N LEU A 155 -7.42 32.40 -13.39
CA LEU A 155 -8.47 33.11 -14.12
C LEU A 155 -8.27 34.65 -14.18
N PRO A 156 -8.05 35.38 -13.06
CA PRO A 156 -7.86 36.83 -13.13
C PRO A 156 -6.64 37.23 -13.96
N VAL A 157 -5.54 36.49 -13.84
CA VAL A 157 -4.30 36.75 -14.60
C VAL A 157 -4.53 36.49 -16.08
N VAL A 158 -5.20 35.37 -16.41
CA VAL A 158 -5.53 35.02 -17.80
C VAL A 158 -6.44 36.06 -18.43
N HIS A 159 -7.46 36.54 -17.72
CA HIS A 159 -8.38 37.57 -18.21
C HIS A 159 -7.66 38.89 -18.51
N ILE A 160 -6.77 39.35 -17.62
CA ILE A 160 -6.00 40.58 -17.85
C ILE A 160 -5.15 40.49 -19.12
N ILE A 161 -4.45 39.36 -19.32
CA ILE A 161 -3.60 39.14 -20.50
C ILE A 161 -4.46 39.07 -21.78
N LEU A 162 -5.58 38.35 -21.76
CA LEU A 162 -6.47 38.22 -22.91
C LEU A 162 -7.10 39.55 -23.32
N MET A 163 -7.49 40.36 -22.34
CA MET A 163 -8.03 41.69 -22.57
C MET A 163 -6.97 42.62 -23.18
N ASN A 164 -5.73 42.56 -22.69
CA ASN A 164 -4.64 43.42 -23.17
C ASN A 164 -4.17 43.04 -24.60
N GLU A 165 -4.04 41.75 -24.89
CA GLU A 165 -3.44 41.28 -26.14
C GLU A 165 -4.47 41.02 -27.26
N ILE A 166 -5.62 40.43 -26.91
CA ILE A 166 -6.58 39.88 -27.88
C ILE A 166 -7.91 40.65 -27.84
N GLN A 167 -8.09 41.58 -26.89
CA GLN A 167 -9.33 42.34 -26.65
C GLN A 167 -10.56 41.43 -26.48
N VAL A 168 -10.35 40.20 -26.00
CA VAL A 168 -11.43 39.24 -25.76
C VAL A 168 -11.80 39.29 -24.28
N ASP A 169 -13.02 39.72 -23.99
CA ASP A 169 -13.58 39.65 -22.65
C ASP A 169 -14.25 38.30 -22.40
N ILE A 170 -13.50 37.36 -21.81
CA ILE A 170 -14.05 36.05 -21.41
C ILE A 170 -15.08 36.13 -20.27
N LEU A 171 -15.23 37.29 -19.61
CA LEU A 171 -16.20 37.51 -18.53
C LEU A 171 -17.49 38.23 -19.00
N GLU A 172 -17.53 38.75 -20.23
CA GLU A 172 -18.71 39.43 -20.79
C GLU A 172 -19.95 38.52 -20.78
N LYS A 173 -19.75 37.25 -21.12
CA LYS A 173 -20.79 36.20 -21.09
C LYS A 173 -20.64 35.25 -19.89
N SER A 174 -20.17 35.78 -18.78
CA SER A 174 -20.06 35.04 -17.51
C SER A 174 -21.44 34.59 -17.00
N LEU A 175 -21.47 33.56 -16.15
CA LEU A 175 -22.68 33.13 -15.45
C LEU A 175 -23.39 34.28 -14.74
N PHE A 176 -22.65 35.26 -14.19
CA PHE A 176 -23.24 36.44 -13.53
C PHE A 176 -23.99 37.35 -14.50
N SER A 177 -23.45 37.53 -15.72
CA SER A 177 -24.10 38.26 -16.81
C SER A 177 -25.39 37.56 -17.26
N TYR A 178 -25.37 36.22 -17.34
CA TYR A 178 -26.57 35.42 -17.62
C TYR A 178 -27.66 35.55 -16.54
N PHE A 179 -27.28 35.62 -15.26
CA PHE A 179 -28.20 35.82 -14.14
C PHE A 179 -28.53 37.30 -13.86
N HIS A 180 -28.12 38.24 -14.72
CA HIS A 180 -28.35 39.69 -14.55
C HIS A 180 -27.82 40.22 -13.20
N ILE A 181 -26.67 39.73 -12.76
CA ILE A 181 -25.99 40.16 -11.53
C ILE A 181 -24.93 41.19 -11.91
N ASP A 182 -25.15 42.46 -11.55
CA ASP A 182 -24.28 43.61 -11.88
C ASP A 182 -23.01 43.69 -11.01
N TRP A 183 -22.27 42.58 -10.89
CA TRP A 183 -21.03 42.55 -10.12
C TRP A 183 -19.86 43.13 -10.89
N THR A 184 -19.07 43.95 -10.21
CA THR A 184 -17.80 44.49 -10.77
C THR A 184 -16.80 43.36 -11.03
N TYR A 185 -15.90 43.54 -12.01
CA TYR A 185 -14.85 42.55 -12.31
C TYR A 185 -14.03 42.15 -11.07
N ASN A 186 -13.72 43.10 -10.19
CA ASN A 186 -13.00 42.83 -8.93
C ASN A 186 -13.76 41.88 -7.99
N GLN A 187 -15.08 42.03 -7.88
CA GLN A 187 -15.93 41.15 -7.09
C GLN A 187 -16.03 39.75 -7.72
N GLN A 188 -16.09 39.68 -9.06
CA GLN A 188 -16.08 38.41 -9.77
C GLN A 188 -14.76 37.67 -9.59
N TYR A 189 -13.60 38.35 -9.72
CA TYR A 189 -12.29 37.75 -9.47
C TYR A 189 -12.15 37.22 -8.05
N LEU A 190 -12.59 37.99 -7.04
CA LEU A 190 -12.56 37.56 -5.65
C LEU A 190 -13.39 36.29 -5.42
N LEU A 191 -14.57 36.19 -6.04
CA LEU A 191 -15.39 34.98 -5.96
C LEU A 191 -14.71 33.80 -6.65
N TYR A 192 -14.21 33.96 -7.88
CA TYR A 192 -13.54 32.86 -8.59
C TYR A 192 -12.30 32.36 -7.86
N VAL A 193 -11.47 33.26 -7.34
CA VAL A 193 -10.32 32.90 -6.49
C VAL A 193 -10.79 32.19 -5.22
N GLY A 194 -11.84 32.70 -4.56
CA GLY A 194 -12.43 32.08 -3.37
C GLY A 194 -12.96 30.66 -3.63
N VAL A 195 -13.69 30.46 -4.72
CA VAL A 195 -14.18 29.16 -5.18
C VAL A 195 -13.00 28.24 -5.51
N GLY A 196 -11.98 28.75 -6.20
CA GLY A 196 -10.75 28.01 -6.49
C GLY A 196 -10.05 27.53 -5.22
N LEU A 197 -9.94 28.38 -4.19
CA LEU A 197 -9.36 28.02 -2.89
C LEU A 197 -10.21 26.97 -2.14
N ILE A 198 -11.53 27.09 -2.16
CA ILE A 198 -12.43 26.11 -1.55
C ILE A 198 -12.30 24.76 -2.26
N LEU A 199 -12.30 24.75 -3.60
CA LEU A 199 -12.09 23.54 -4.39
C LEU A 199 -10.72 22.91 -4.13
N PHE A 200 -9.67 23.72 -4.02
CA PHE A 200 -8.34 23.24 -3.66
C PHE A 200 -8.32 22.62 -2.26
N TRP A 201 -9.03 23.21 -1.30
CA TRP A 201 -9.14 22.64 0.04
C TRP A 201 -9.94 21.32 0.06
N ILE A 202 -11.02 21.23 -0.71
CA ILE A 202 -11.78 19.99 -0.92
C ILE A 202 -10.89 18.94 -1.59
N ALA A 203 -10.08 19.32 -2.59
CA ALA A 203 -9.14 18.43 -3.27
C ALA A 203 -8.17 17.77 -2.28
N LEU A 204 -7.60 18.55 -1.36
CA LEU A 204 -6.71 18.03 -0.32
C LEU A 204 -7.41 17.03 0.61
N ARG A 205 -8.69 17.26 0.95
CA ARG A 205 -9.47 16.30 1.74
C ARG A 205 -9.77 15.02 0.97
N VAL A 206 -10.14 15.15 -0.29
CA VAL A 206 -10.41 14.03 -1.18
C VAL A 206 -9.16 13.15 -1.29
N VAL A 207 -7.98 13.75 -1.50
CA VAL A 207 -6.70 13.03 -1.55
C VAL A 207 -6.44 12.20 -0.28
N ASN A 208 -6.67 12.79 0.89
CA ASN A 208 -6.53 12.06 2.16
C ASN A 208 -7.56 10.92 2.30
N GLY A 209 -8.79 11.11 1.83
CA GLY A 209 -9.82 10.07 1.80
C GLY A 209 -9.47 8.92 0.85
N LEU A 210 -8.97 9.22 -0.35
CA LEU A 210 -8.51 8.23 -1.32
C LEU A 210 -7.38 7.35 -0.74
N MET A 211 -6.48 7.94 0.04
CA MET A 211 -5.39 7.19 0.69
C MET A 211 -5.93 6.15 1.69
N GLN A 212 -7.03 6.46 2.38
CA GLN A 212 -7.69 5.52 3.29
C GLN A 212 -8.40 4.39 2.53
N VAL A 213 -9.08 4.73 1.43
CA VAL A 213 -9.69 3.73 0.54
C VAL A 213 -8.61 2.80 -0.01
N LEU A 214 -7.49 3.34 -0.47
CA LEU A 214 -6.37 2.56 -0.98
C LEU A 214 -5.80 1.61 0.08
N ARG A 215 -5.59 2.09 1.31
CA ARG A 215 -5.16 1.27 2.45
C ARG A 215 -6.12 0.09 2.65
N ARG A 216 -7.42 0.34 2.64
CA ARG A 216 -8.45 -0.67 2.90
C ARG A 216 -8.58 -1.68 1.77
N VAL A 217 -8.48 -1.23 0.52
CA VAL A 217 -8.53 -2.07 -0.67
C VAL A 217 -7.33 -3.03 -0.73
N MET A 218 -6.15 -2.56 -0.34
CA MET A 218 -4.91 -3.35 -0.38
C MET A 218 -4.68 -4.25 0.85
N TYR A 219 -5.67 -4.37 1.75
CA TYR A 219 -5.62 -5.18 2.98
C TYR A 219 -4.26 -5.13 3.67
N VAL A 220 -3.75 -3.91 3.92
CA VAL A 220 -2.49 -3.74 4.66
C VAL A 220 -2.60 -4.32 6.08
N ASP A 221 -3.84 -4.52 6.58
CA ASP A 221 -4.14 -4.85 7.97
C ASP A 221 -4.37 -6.37 8.27
N GLU A 222 -4.65 -7.26 7.31
CA GLU A 222 -4.92 -8.68 7.60
C GLU A 222 -4.16 -9.64 6.66
N PRO A 223 -3.09 -10.32 7.15
CA PRO A 223 -3.27 -11.65 7.77
C PRO A 223 -2.32 -12.00 8.95
N TYR A 224 -1.55 -11.08 9.52
CA TYR A 224 -0.61 -11.42 10.62
C TYR A 224 -1.27 -11.61 12.00
N GLN A 225 -2.41 -10.97 12.27
CA GLN A 225 -3.05 -11.05 13.60
C GLN A 225 -3.65 -12.42 13.92
N ARG A 226 -4.15 -13.17 12.92
CA ARG A 226 -4.65 -14.53 13.18
C ARG A 226 -3.55 -15.48 13.67
N GLN A 227 -2.34 -15.36 13.12
CA GLN A 227 -1.25 -16.27 13.47
C GLN A 227 -0.60 -15.90 14.81
N SER A 228 -0.51 -14.62 15.18
CA SER A 228 -0.05 -14.25 16.53
C SER A 228 -1.04 -14.66 17.62
N THR A 229 -2.35 -14.57 17.34
CA THR A 229 -3.39 -14.99 18.29
C THR A 229 -3.40 -16.52 18.45
N SER A 230 -3.25 -17.27 17.35
CA SER A 230 -3.15 -18.74 17.41
C SER A 230 -1.87 -19.21 18.09
N LEU A 231 -0.72 -18.57 17.84
CA LEU A 231 0.55 -18.90 18.52
C LEU A 231 0.50 -18.56 20.03
N MET A 232 -0.22 -17.51 20.42
CA MET A 232 -0.46 -17.21 21.84
C MET A 232 -1.42 -18.22 22.48
N GLU A 233 -2.46 -18.69 21.79
CA GLU A 233 -3.35 -19.75 22.31
C GLU A 233 -2.66 -21.11 22.40
N GLU A 234 -1.79 -21.46 21.45
CA GLU A 234 -1.04 -22.72 21.42
C GLU A 234 0.08 -22.74 22.47
N GLN A 235 0.79 -21.62 22.69
CA GLN A 235 1.77 -21.50 23.79
C GLN A 235 1.15 -21.48 25.20
N VAL A 236 -0.13 -21.10 25.33
CA VAL A 236 -0.84 -21.12 26.63
C VAL A 236 -1.37 -22.52 26.98
N HIS A 237 -1.47 -23.43 26.00
CA HIS A 237 -2.00 -24.79 26.20
C HIS A 237 -0.97 -25.92 26.14
N GLU A 238 0.31 -25.65 25.89
CA GLU A 238 1.36 -26.68 26.10
C GLU A 238 1.62 -26.88 27.61
N PRO A 239 1.37 -28.08 28.18
CA PRO A 239 1.81 -28.38 29.53
C PRO A 239 3.34 -28.47 29.54
N ILE A 240 3.98 -27.56 30.27
CA ILE A 240 5.44 -27.54 30.48
C ILE A 240 5.89 -28.90 31.05
N PRO A 241 6.73 -29.69 30.36
CA PRO A 241 7.33 -30.86 30.99
C PRO A 241 8.37 -30.38 32.00
N SER A 242 8.15 -30.70 33.28
CA SER A 242 9.03 -30.36 34.39
C SER A 242 10.40 -30.99 34.20
N GLN A 243 11.39 -30.15 33.88
CA GLN A 243 12.80 -30.51 33.77
C GLN A 243 13.45 -30.56 35.16
N TYR A 244 13.03 -31.51 35.99
CA TYR A 244 13.71 -31.87 37.24
C TYR A 244 13.44 -33.36 37.50
N ASP A 245 14.33 -34.22 37.02
CA ASP A 245 14.66 -35.54 37.59
C ASP A 245 15.55 -36.31 36.59
N GLU A 246 16.83 -35.96 36.50
CA GLU A 246 17.86 -36.92 36.05
C GLU A 246 19.26 -36.45 36.45
N TYR A 247 19.58 -36.63 37.74
CA TYR A 247 20.96 -36.74 38.21
C TYR A 247 21.08 -38.12 38.86
N GLU A 248 21.28 -39.16 38.05
CA GLU A 248 21.77 -40.44 38.56
C GLU A 248 23.30 -40.46 38.44
N GLU A 249 23.94 -40.72 39.58
CA GLU A 249 25.37 -40.62 39.85
C GLU A 249 26.21 -41.62 39.04
N ASP A 250 27.38 -41.12 38.61
CA ASP A 250 28.45 -41.85 37.95
C ASP A 250 29.24 -42.68 39.00
N TYR A 251 29.17 -44.02 38.92
CA TYR A 251 30.07 -44.94 39.66
C TYR A 251 30.66 -45.98 38.70
N PRO A 252 32.00 -46.15 38.62
CA PRO A 252 32.62 -47.13 37.75
C PRO A 252 32.73 -48.48 38.46
N ALA A 253 31.84 -49.43 38.14
CA ALA A 253 31.92 -50.79 38.68
C ALA A 253 32.89 -51.66 37.85
N GLN A 254 34.14 -51.63 38.29
CA GLN A 254 35.20 -52.58 37.99
C GLN A 254 34.80 -54.00 38.40
N GLY A 255 34.85 -54.95 37.46
CA GLY A 255 35.06 -56.39 37.68
C GLY A 255 34.02 -57.17 38.49
N MET A 256 33.34 -58.13 37.85
CA MET A 256 33.17 -59.48 38.43
C MET A 256 32.70 -60.49 37.37
N MET A 257 33.43 -61.60 37.32
CA MET A 257 33.24 -62.76 36.45
C MET A 257 31.89 -63.44 36.72
N ARG A 258 31.21 -63.87 35.65
CA ARG A 258 30.10 -64.85 35.74
C ARG A 258 30.68 -66.28 35.69
N PRO A 259 30.45 -67.16 36.69
CA PRO A 259 30.66 -68.58 36.48
C PRO A 259 29.43 -69.17 35.76
N ALA A 260 29.69 -69.86 34.66
CA ALA A 260 28.72 -70.77 34.04
C ALA A 260 28.60 -72.01 34.93
N HIS A 261 27.44 -72.23 35.54
CA HIS A 261 27.10 -73.51 36.14
C HIS A 261 26.22 -74.32 35.19
N ARG A 262 26.83 -75.44 34.79
CA ARG A 262 26.26 -76.67 34.23
C ARG A 262 25.24 -77.22 35.24
N GLU A 263 24.23 -77.96 34.77
CA GLU A 263 23.87 -79.33 35.20
C GLU A 263 22.42 -79.66 34.79
N PHE A 264 22.32 -80.77 34.03
CA PHE A 264 21.21 -81.69 33.72
C PHE A 264 19.92 -81.22 33.04
#